data_AF-A0A533HW30-F1
#
_entry.id   AF-A0A533HW30-F1
#
_cell.length_a   1.000
_cell.length_b   1.000
_cell.length_c   1.000
_cell.angle_alpha   90.00
_cell.angle_beta   90.00
_cell.angle_gamma   90.00
#
_symmetry.space_group_name_H-M   'P 1'
#
loop_
_entity.id
_entity.type
_entity.pdbx_description
1 polymer ?
#
loop_
_entity_poly.entity_id
_entity_poly.type
_entity_poly.pdbx_seq_one_letter_code
_entity_poly.pdbx_strand_id
1 'polypeptide(L)'
;MLELVNRINGYIRHSSRLVQLNRVCALLNVALLSPDTLHNKHAWFAGFFDADGTIGCYSKGKNNQPQLTLSVTNKLYVDVVHFMNYFGGAIYFDKAQNGYYK
;
A
#
# COMPACT_ATOMS: atom_id res chain seq x y z
N MET A 1 0.71 -23.03 10.66
CA MET A 1 -0.32 -22.20 9.99
C MET A 1 -0.95 -21.20 10.96
N LEU A 2 -1.49 -21.64 12.11
CA LEU A 2 -2.06 -20.75 13.13
C LEU A 2 -1.07 -19.68 13.62
N GLU A 3 0.20 -20.06 13.83
CA GLU A 3 1.25 -19.12 14.23
C GLU A 3 1.44 -17.96 13.23
N LEU A 4 1.43 -18.26 11.92
CA LEU A 4 1.52 -17.23 10.91
C LEU A 4 0.33 -16.28 10.96
N VAL A 5 -0.88 -16.84 11.10
CA VAL A 5 -2.13 -16.05 11.21
C VAL A 5 -2.06 -15.13 12.42
N ASN A 6 -1.66 -15.63 13.59
CA ASN A 6 -1.53 -14.83 14.81
C ASN A 6 -0.51 -13.70 14.65
N ARG A 7 0.59 -13.93 13.91
CA ARG A 7 1.63 -12.91 13.68
C ARG A 7 1.21 -11.80 12.72
N ILE A 8 0.35 -12.08 11.73
CA ILE A 8 -0.10 -11.08 10.75
C ILE A 8 -1.43 -10.41 11.12
N ASN A 9 -2.22 -11.05 11.98
CA ASN A 9 -3.51 -10.54 12.43
C ASN A 9 -3.31 -9.25 13.23
N GLY A 10 -4.03 -8.19 12.86
CA GLY A 10 -3.81 -6.84 13.40
C GLY A 10 -2.71 -6.03 12.71
N TYR A 11 -2.03 -6.57 11.69
CA TYR A 11 -1.03 -5.82 10.90
C TYR A 11 -1.36 -5.72 9.41
N ILE A 12 -2.23 -6.61 8.89
CA ILE A 12 -2.69 -6.51 7.50
C ILE A 12 -3.58 -5.28 7.32
N ARG A 13 -3.14 -4.35 6.46
CA ARG A 13 -3.91 -3.15 6.10
C ARG A 13 -4.37 -3.14 4.65
N HIS A 14 -3.71 -3.88 3.76
CA HIS A 14 -4.10 -3.94 2.36
C HIS A 14 -5.52 -4.50 2.25
N SER A 15 -6.44 -3.72 1.69
CA SER A 15 -7.88 -3.97 1.79
C SER A 15 -8.29 -5.36 1.26
N SER A 16 -7.81 -5.75 0.08
CA SER A 16 -8.11 -7.09 -0.47
C SER A 16 -7.53 -8.25 0.36
N ARG A 17 -6.37 -8.05 1.00
CA ARG A 17 -5.72 -9.06 1.85
C ARG A 17 -6.43 -9.20 3.19
N LEU A 18 -6.98 -8.11 3.73
CA LEU A 18 -7.78 -8.17 4.96
C LEU A 18 -9.04 -9.03 4.77
N VAL A 19 -9.71 -8.92 3.61
CA VAL A 19 -10.85 -9.79 3.27
C VAL A 19 -10.44 -11.27 3.17
N GLN A 20 -9.27 -11.55 2.60
CA GLN A 20 -8.73 -12.91 2.53
C GLN A 20 -8.39 -13.45 3.92
N LEU A 21 -7.74 -12.63 4.76
CA LEU A 21 -7.42 -13.00 6.14
C LEU A 21 -8.67 -13.29 6.95
N ASN A 22 -9.74 -12.51 6.81
CA ASN A 22 -11.02 -12.74 7.48
C ASN A 22 -11.56 -14.16 7.23
N ARG A 23 -11.49 -14.65 5.99
CA ARG A 23 -11.92 -16.00 5.63
C ARG A 23 -11.09 -17.07 6.33
N VAL A 24 -9.77 -16.86 6.42
CA VAL A 24 -8.85 -17.76 7.12
C VAL A 24 -9.12 -17.76 8.62
N CYS A 25 -9.30 -16.58 9.23
CA CYS A 25 -9.64 -16.42 10.64
C CYS A 25 -10.95 -17.14 10.99
N ALA A 26 -11.99 -17.02 10.16
CA ALA A 26 -13.27 -17.71 10.35
C ALA A 26 -13.12 -19.25 10.34
N LEU A 27 -12.33 -19.80 9.40
CA LEU A 27 -12.08 -21.25 9.32
C LEU A 27 -11.28 -21.78 10.52
N LEU A 28 -10.40 -20.96 11.09
CA LEU A 28 -9.56 -21.33 12.23
C LEU A 28 -10.16 -20.95 13.59
N ASN A 29 -11.38 -20.38 13.60
CA ASN A 29 -12.03 -19.85 14.79
C ASN A 29 -11.17 -18.83 15.57
N VAL A 30 -10.51 -17.93 14.84
CA VAL A 30 -9.69 -16.83 15.37
C VAL A 30 -10.44 -15.51 15.14
N ALA A 31 -10.49 -14.64 16.15
CA ALA A 31 -11.05 -13.30 15.98
C ALA A 31 -10.15 -12.44 15.08
N LEU A 32 -10.73 -11.83 14.04
CA LEU A 32 -10.01 -10.88 13.19
C LEU A 32 -9.76 -9.58 13.97
N LEU A 33 -8.50 -9.13 14.00
CA LEU A 33 -8.10 -7.88 14.63
C LEU A 33 -8.00 -6.77 13.59
N SER A 34 -8.52 -5.59 13.94
CA SER A 34 -8.31 -4.39 13.16
C SER A 34 -6.86 -3.89 13.35
N PRO A 35 -6.22 -3.38 12.29
CA PRO A 35 -4.91 -2.78 12.44
C PRO A 35 -4.98 -1.49 13.25
N ASP A 36 -3.87 -1.17 13.92
CA ASP A 36 -3.71 0.04 14.73
C ASP A 36 -3.78 1.33 13.87
N THR A 37 -3.74 2.50 14.50
CA THR A 37 -3.72 3.76 13.74
C THR A 37 -2.38 3.92 13.04
N LEU A 38 -2.40 4.09 11.72
CA LEU A 38 -1.17 4.24 10.94
C LEU A 38 -0.44 5.54 11.34
N HIS A 39 0.90 5.52 11.27
CA HIS A 39 1.72 6.72 11.40
C HIS A 39 3.00 6.59 10.56
N ASN A 40 3.67 7.71 10.29
CA ASN A 40 4.82 7.80 9.38
C ASN A 40 6.07 6.98 9.76
N LYS A 41 6.09 6.34 10.93
CA LYS A 41 7.17 5.43 11.36
C LYS A 41 6.80 3.95 11.23
N HIS A 42 5.61 3.62 10.71
CA HIS A 42 5.25 2.22 10.45
C HIS A 42 6.11 1.63 9.33
N ALA A 43 6.64 0.43 9.59
CA ALA A 43 7.28 -0.39 8.57
C ALA A 43 6.32 -0.83 7.45
N TRP A 44 5.01 -0.67 7.65
CA TRP A 44 3.99 -0.94 6.63
C TRP A 44 4.25 -0.16 5.33
N PHE A 45 4.64 1.12 5.41
CA PHE A 45 4.93 1.91 4.21
C PHE A 45 6.11 1.34 3.42
N ALA A 46 7.16 0.91 4.12
CA ALA A 46 8.31 0.28 3.48
C ALA A 46 7.91 -1.04 2.81
N GLY A 47 7.16 -1.90 3.50
CA GLY A 47 6.68 -3.17 2.92
C GLY A 47 5.72 -2.99 1.76
N PHE A 48 4.83 -2.00 1.82
CA PHE A 48 3.93 -1.68 0.70
C PHE A 48 4.72 -1.15 -0.49
N PHE A 49 5.69 -0.26 -0.26
CA PHE A 49 6.53 0.27 -1.32
C PHE A 49 7.45 -0.80 -1.92
N ASP A 50 7.96 -1.74 -1.14
CA ASP A 50 8.74 -2.86 -1.65
C ASP A 50 7.91 -3.78 -2.57
N ALA A 51 6.61 -3.92 -2.29
CA ALA A 51 5.70 -4.72 -3.10
C ALA A 51 5.18 -4.01 -4.36
N ASP A 52 4.72 -2.76 -4.23
CA ASP A 52 3.97 -2.03 -5.28
C ASP A 52 4.57 -0.65 -5.61
N GLY A 53 5.74 -0.33 -5.06
CA GLY A 53 6.45 0.92 -5.31
C GLY A 53 7.25 0.91 -6.60
N THR A 54 7.53 2.11 -7.09
CA THR A 54 8.35 2.32 -8.27
C THR A 54 9.25 3.53 -8.04
N ILE A 55 10.54 3.35 -8.32
CA ILE A 55 11.53 4.42 -8.38
C ILE A 55 11.83 4.69 -9.85
N GLY A 56 11.46 5.88 -10.32
CA GLY A 56 11.73 6.34 -11.67
C GLY A 56 12.83 7.40 -11.68
N CYS A 57 13.87 7.18 -12.47
CA CYS A 57 14.92 8.16 -12.72
C CYS A 57 14.87 8.56 -14.19
N TYR A 58 14.53 9.81 -14.45
CA TYR A 58 14.35 10.33 -15.81
C TYR A 58 15.20 11.57 -16.01
N SER A 59 15.50 11.89 -17.25
CA SER A 59 15.94 13.24 -17.60
C SER A 59 14.79 13.95 -18.33
N LYS A 60 14.36 15.11 -17.83
CA LYS A 60 13.23 15.86 -18.40
C LYS A 60 13.56 17.34 -18.58
N GLY A 61 12.78 17.99 -19.45
CA GLY A 61 12.92 19.41 -19.77
C GLY A 61 14.00 19.70 -20.82
N LYS A 62 14.12 20.98 -21.19
CA LYS A 62 14.99 21.42 -22.31
C LYS A 62 16.48 21.14 -22.07
N ASN A 63 16.92 21.06 -20.82
CA ASN A 63 18.32 20.87 -20.43
C ASN A 63 18.61 19.48 -19.86
N ASN A 64 17.76 18.48 -20.14
CA ASN A 64 17.94 17.10 -19.68
C ASN A 64 18.14 17.01 -18.14
N GLN A 65 17.33 17.76 -17.38
CA GLN A 65 17.47 17.84 -15.92
C GLN A 65 17.07 16.51 -15.29
N PRO A 66 17.86 15.98 -14.34
CA PRO A 66 17.54 14.73 -13.67
C PRO A 66 16.29 14.92 -12.80
N GLN A 67 15.32 14.03 -12.95
CA GLN A 67 14.09 13.94 -12.18
C GLN A 67 14.00 12.56 -11.53
N LEU A 68 13.91 12.55 -10.21
CA LEU A 68 13.57 11.36 -9.42
C LEU A 68 12.08 11.38 -9.10
N THR A 69 11.39 10.26 -9.33
CA THR A 69 9.99 10.07 -8.95
C THR A 69 9.85 8.81 -8.12
N LEU A 70 9.16 8.93 -6.99
CA LEU A 70 8.72 7.82 -6.17
C LEU A 70 7.22 7.72 -6.31
N SER A 71 6.70 6.54 -6.64
CA SER A 71 5.27 6.33 -6.80
C SER A 71 4.87 4.97 -6.29
N VAL A 72 3.65 4.86 -5.79
CA VAL A 72 2.99 3.59 -5.45
C VAL A 72 1.73 3.49 -6.27
N THR A 73 1.26 2.28 -6.55
CA THR A 73 0.07 2.11 -7.39
C THR A 73 -0.81 1.01 -6.84
N ASN A 74 -2.10 1.28 -6.70
CA ASN A 74 -3.07 0.29 -6.26
C ASN A 74 -4.44 0.54 -6.89
N LYS A 75 -5.24 -0.52 -6.99
CA LYS A 75 -6.59 -0.45 -7.53
C LYS A 75 -7.56 0.29 -6.60
N LEU A 76 -7.30 0.28 -5.29
CA LEU A 76 -8.17 0.92 -4.31
C LEU A 76 -7.52 2.19 -3.76
N TYR A 77 -8.25 3.30 -3.83
CA TYR A 77 -7.79 4.61 -3.33
C TYR A 77 -7.40 4.56 -1.85
N VAL A 78 -8.15 3.81 -1.03
CA VAL A 78 -7.90 3.69 0.42
C VAL A 78 -6.52 3.10 0.73
N ASP A 79 -5.96 2.27 -0.17
CA ASP A 79 -4.66 1.64 0.06
C ASP A 79 -3.49 2.59 -0.30
N VAL A 80 -3.73 3.65 -1.09
CA VAL A 80 -2.69 4.63 -1.51
C VAL A 80 -2.80 5.99 -0.83
N VAL A 81 -4.00 6.40 -0.38
CA VAL A 81 -4.24 7.72 0.22
C VAL A 81 -3.33 8.03 1.41
N HIS A 82 -2.92 6.98 2.13
CA HIS A 82 -1.99 7.10 3.24
C HIS A 82 -0.64 7.68 2.82
N PHE A 83 -0.12 7.34 1.65
CA PHE A 83 1.15 7.93 1.19
C PHE A 83 1.03 9.44 1.00
N MET A 84 -0.06 9.92 0.39
CA MET A 84 -0.32 11.35 0.23
C MET A 84 -0.49 12.06 1.58
N ASN A 85 -1.22 11.44 2.51
CA ASN A 85 -1.48 12.04 3.83
C ASN A 85 -0.22 12.19 4.70
N TYR A 86 0.71 11.22 4.65
CA TYR A 86 1.90 11.23 5.51
C TYR A 86 3.17 11.76 4.84
N PHE A 87 3.28 11.68 3.51
CA PHE A 87 4.48 12.08 2.75
C PHE A 87 4.22 13.20 1.73
N GLY A 88 2.96 13.62 1.54
CA GLY A 88 2.57 14.59 0.53
C GLY A 88 2.53 14.01 -0.88
N GLY A 89 2.59 14.87 -1.89
CA GLY A 89 2.45 14.49 -3.30
C GLY A 89 1.02 14.59 -3.81
N ALA A 90 0.69 13.83 -4.84
CA ALA A 90 -0.60 13.86 -5.50
C ALA A 90 -1.02 12.46 -5.93
N ILE A 91 -2.33 12.22 -5.96
CA ILE A 91 -2.93 10.97 -6.43
C ILE A 91 -3.71 11.25 -7.71
N TYR A 92 -3.52 10.39 -8.69
CA TYR A 92 -4.17 10.43 -9.99
C TYR A 92 -4.89 9.12 -10.24
N PHE A 93 -6.06 9.20 -10.90
CA PHE A 93 -6.80 8.03 -11.36
C PHE A 93 -6.45 7.73 -12.82
N ASP A 94 -5.83 6.59 -13.06
CA ASP A 94 -5.43 6.15 -14.39
C ASP A 94 -6.51 5.28 -15.03
N LYS A 95 -7.28 5.87 -15.95
CA LYS A 95 -8.30 5.18 -16.74
C LYS A 95 -7.70 4.15 -17.71
N ALA A 96 -6.51 4.40 -18.23
CA ALA A 96 -5.85 3.50 -19.18
C ALA A 96 -5.32 2.25 -18.47
N GLN A 97 -4.90 2.39 -17.21
CA GLN A 97 -4.45 1.26 -16.39
C GLN A 97 -5.60 0.59 -15.63
N ASN A 98 -6.76 0.35 -16.27
CA ASN A 98 -7.91 -0.32 -15.65
C ASN A 98 -8.42 0.34 -14.34
N GLY A 99 -8.28 1.66 -14.22
CA GLY A 99 -8.79 2.43 -13.08
C GLY A 99 -7.95 2.26 -11.81
N TYR A 100 -6.63 2.21 -11.95
CA TYR A 100 -5.73 2.24 -10.79
C TYR A 100 -5.51 3.67 -10.30
N TYR A 101 -5.16 3.79 -9.03
CA TYR A 101 -4.71 5.03 -8.40
C TYR A 101 -3.19 5.00 -8.28
N LYS A 102 -2.55 6.12 -8.61
CA LYS A 102 -1.11 6.32 -8.53
C LYS A 102 -0.77 7.66 -7.91
#